data_AF-A0A8X6S4W5-F1
#
_entry.id   AF-A0A8X6S4W5-F1
#
_cell.length_a   1.000
_cell.length_b   1.000
_cell.length_c   1.000
_cell.angle_alpha   90.00
_cell.angle_beta   90.00
_cell.angle_gamma   90.00
#
_symmetry.space_group_name_H-M   'P 1'
#
loop_
_entity.id
_entity.type
_entity.pdbx_description
1 polymer ?
#
loop_
_entity_poly.entity_id
_entity_poly.type
_entity_poly.pdbx_seq_one_letter_code
_entity_poly.pdbx_strand_id
1 'polypeptide(L)'
;MDEQLKALLEGINALKSGQEDMQRSQGKMKNGQEETKERMENLQRSQEETKNELKEGMQKGLEDMQKGQERMQKCQEDLKNALEKKIDNVEEKINSEEEKIALKVEEKIAVVEETIEKKVEKVEERIREQVDERIEEVAENFSQRVEDLEKKLLACEKMNENKFRSTSAVPVSASPVSVKLSTYDGKTNREVYKTQFSIISEANGWTKGVKECQLAASLRG
;
A
#
# COMPACT_ATOMS: atom_id res chain seq x y z
N MET A 1 -129.07 -83.07 4.03
CA MET A 1 -128.13 -83.10 5.17
C MET A 1 -126.66 -82.96 4.73
N ASP A 2 -126.30 -83.30 3.49
CA ASP A 2 -124.89 -83.28 3.04
C ASP A 2 -124.27 -81.89 2.81
N GLU A 3 -125.04 -80.88 2.40
CA GLU A 3 -124.46 -79.56 2.04
C GLU A 3 -123.94 -78.77 3.25
N GLN A 4 -124.61 -78.84 4.40
CA GLN A 4 -124.16 -78.14 5.61
C GLN A 4 -122.88 -78.75 6.21
N LEU A 5 -122.73 -80.07 6.13
CA LEU A 5 -121.54 -80.80 6.58
C LEU A 5 -120.33 -80.51 5.68
N LYS A 6 -120.56 -80.39 4.37
CA LYS A 6 -119.54 -80.03 3.37
C LYS A 6 -119.04 -78.59 3.56
N ALA A 7 -119.94 -77.64 3.79
CA ALA A 7 -119.60 -76.24 4.10
C ALA A 7 -118.81 -76.10 5.41
N LEU A 8 -119.15 -76.90 6.43
CA LEU A 8 -118.41 -76.91 7.71
C LEU A 8 -116.98 -77.46 7.54
N LEU A 9 -116.81 -78.51 6.73
CA LEU A 9 -115.52 -79.11 6.41
C LEU A 9 -114.62 -78.16 5.60
N GLU A 10 -115.21 -77.44 4.63
CA GLU A 10 -114.54 -76.38 3.87
C GLU A 10 -114.09 -75.23 4.78
N GLY A 11 -114.95 -74.81 5.74
CA GLY A 11 -114.60 -73.79 6.74
C GLY A 11 -113.45 -74.20 7.66
N ILE A 12 -113.41 -75.46 8.12
CA ILE A 12 -112.30 -75.99 8.93
C ILE A 12 -111.00 -76.04 8.11
N ASN A 13 -111.06 -76.46 6.85
CA ASN A 13 -109.89 -76.50 5.96
C ASN A 13 -109.34 -75.10 5.68
N ALA A 14 -110.21 -74.10 5.47
CA ALA A 14 -109.82 -72.70 5.30
C ALA A 14 -109.19 -72.11 6.58
N LEU A 15 -109.71 -72.46 7.77
CA LEU A 15 -109.12 -72.09 9.05
C LEU A 15 -107.71 -72.67 9.24
N LYS A 16 -107.53 -73.94 8.85
CA LYS A 16 -106.24 -74.62 8.91
C LYS A 16 -105.22 -74.01 7.96
N SER A 17 -105.61 -73.73 6.71
CA SER A 17 -104.72 -73.07 5.75
C SER A 17 -104.37 -71.65 6.22
N GLY A 18 -105.33 -70.92 6.79
CA GLY A 18 -105.09 -69.60 7.37
C GLY A 18 -104.10 -69.61 8.55
N GLN A 19 -104.14 -70.65 9.40
CA GLN A 19 -103.14 -70.85 10.45
C GLN A 19 -101.75 -71.19 9.89
N GLU A 20 -101.67 -72.05 8.88
CA GLU A 20 -100.40 -72.39 8.22
C GLU A 20 -99.78 -71.18 7.50
N ASP A 21 -100.60 -70.36 6.84
CA ASP A 21 -100.18 -69.09 6.22
C ASP A 21 -99.72 -68.08 7.27
N MET A 22 -100.41 -67.99 8.41
CA MET A 22 -100.00 -67.14 9.54
C MET A 22 -98.66 -67.59 10.12
N GLN A 23 -98.45 -68.90 10.30
CA GLN A 23 -97.17 -69.44 10.77
C GLN A 23 -96.04 -69.19 9.76
N ARG A 24 -96.30 -69.39 8.45
CA ARG A 24 -95.34 -69.04 7.38
C ARG A 24 -95.02 -67.55 7.37
N SER A 25 -96.02 -66.70 7.53
CA SER A 25 -95.87 -65.25 7.58
C SER A 25 -95.00 -64.83 8.77
N GLN A 26 -95.28 -65.37 9.96
CA GLN A 26 -94.45 -65.14 11.16
C GLN A 26 -93.01 -65.64 10.98
N GLY A 27 -92.81 -66.82 10.37
CA GLY A 27 -91.48 -67.35 10.08
C GLY A 27 -90.67 -66.44 9.15
N LYS A 28 -91.29 -65.97 8.06
CA LYS A 28 -90.67 -65.00 7.14
C LYS A 28 -90.35 -63.67 7.82
N MET A 29 -91.24 -63.18 8.69
CA MET A 29 -91.01 -61.94 9.44
C MET A 29 -89.82 -62.07 10.40
N LYS A 30 -89.71 -63.18 11.14
CA LYS A 30 -88.57 -63.45 12.01
C LYS A 30 -87.26 -63.54 11.23
N ASN A 31 -87.23 -64.30 10.14
CA ASN A 31 -86.04 -64.38 9.27
C ASN A 31 -85.66 -63.01 8.70
N GLY A 32 -86.62 -62.21 8.24
CA GLY A 32 -86.35 -60.86 7.76
C GLY A 32 -85.76 -59.96 8.85
N GLN A 33 -86.27 -60.03 10.09
CA GLN A 33 -85.69 -59.31 11.23
C GLN A 33 -84.27 -59.75 11.55
N GLU A 34 -84.00 -61.07 11.55
CA GLU A 34 -82.67 -61.65 11.77
C GLU A 34 -81.67 -61.18 10.70
N GLU A 35 -82.04 -61.27 9.41
CA GLU A 35 -81.21 -60.78 8.29
C GLU A 35 -80.94 -59.26 8.40
N THR A 36 -81.94 -58.49 8.83
CA THR A 36 -81.78 -57.04 9.01
C THR A 36 -80.80 -56.73 10.14
N LYS A 37 -80.86 -57.51 11.24
CA LYS A 37 -79.95 -57.40 12.38
C LYS A 37 -78.51 -57.80 11.98
N GLU A 38 -78.35 -58.90 11.28
CA GLU A 38 -77.04 -59.37 10.79
C GLU A 38 -76.40 -58.34 9.83
N ARG A 39 -77.18 -57.75 8.92
CA ARG A 39 -76.73 -56.65 8.06
C ARG A 39 -76.25 -55.44 8.87
N MET A 40 -76.94 -55.09 9.95
CA MET A 40 -76.56 -53.97 10.81
C MET A 40 -75.25 -54.24 11.57
N GLU A 41 -75.06 -55.46 12.09
CA GLU A 41 -73.83 -55.87 12.77
C GLU A 41 -72.63 -55.91 11.80
N ASN A 42 -72.82 -56.43 10.58
CA ASN A 42 -71.77 -56.44 9.56
C ASN A 42 -71.41 -55.02 9.10
N LEU A 43 -72.40 -54.12 8.98
CA LEU A 43 -72.16 -52.71 8.67
C LEU A 43 -71.35 -52.02 9.77
N GLN A 44 -71.68 -52.25 11.04
CA GLN A 44 -70.92 -51.71 12.17
C GLN A 44 -69.49 -52.24 12.19
N ARG A 45 -69.29 -53.55 11.98
CA ARG A 45 -67.96 -54.15 11.92
C ARG A 45 -67.12 -53.56 10.79
N SER A 46 -67.69 -53.42 9.60
CA SER A 46 -67.01 -52.81 8.45
C SER A 46 -66.66 -51.33 8.69
N GLN A 47 -67.53 -50.57 9.37
CA GLN A 47 -67.21 -49.19 9.76
C GLN A 47 -66.10 -49.10 10.80
N GLU A 48 -66.06 -50.02 11.77
CA GLU A 48 -65.00 -50.10 12.78
C GLU A 48 -63.65 -50.47 12.13
N GLU A 49 -63.65 -51.47 11.23
CA GLU A 49 -62.47 -51.88 10.47
C GLU A 49 -61.90 -50.73 9.63
N THR A 50 -62.74 -50.08 8.82
CA THR A 50 -62.30 -48.93 7.98
C THR A 50 -61.80 -47.75 8.81
N LYS A 51 -62.41 -47.48 9.98
CA LYS A 51 -61.95 -46.46 10.92
C LYS A 51 -60.59 -46.81 11.54
N ASN A 52 -60.37 -48.08 11.89
CA ASN A 52 -59.10 -48.54 12.45
C ASN A 52 -57.99 -48.49 11.41
N GLU A 53 -58.23 -48.97 10.18
CA GLU A 53 -57.28 -48.87 9.07
C GLU A 53 -56.89 -47.42 8.77
N LEU A 54 -57.87 -46.49 8.77
CA LEU A 54 -57.61 -45.06 8.58
C LEU A 54 -56.74 -44.50 9.70
N LYS A 55 -57.02 -44.87 10.95
CA LYS A 55 -56.26 -44.40 12.13
C LYS A 55 -54.83 -44.92 12.11
N GLU A 56 -54.63 -46.19 11.78
CA GLU A 56 -53.31 -46.81 11.65
C GLU A 56 -52.51 -46.18 10.49
N GLY A 57 -53.14 -45.98 9.33
CA GLY A 57 -52.52 -45.31 8.19
C GLY A 57 -52.09 -43.88 8.53
N MET A 58 -52.92 -43.14 9.26
CA MET A 58 -52.61 -41.79 9.71
C MET A 58 -51.47 -41.76 10.74
N GLN A 59 -51.45 -42.68 11.70
CA GLN A 59 -50.34 -42.81 12.66
C GLN A 59 -49.02 -43.13 11.95
N LYS A 60 -49.04 -44.12 11.04
CA LYS A 60 -47.85 -44.50 10.28
C LYS A 60 -47.33 -43.35 9.41
N GLY A 61 -48.22 -42.61 8.76
CA GLY A 61 -47.85 -41.42 7.98
C GLY A 61 -47.21 -40.31 8.83
N LEU A 62 -47.72 -40.08 10.05
CA LEU A 62 -47.13 -39.14 11.00
C LEU A 62 -45.73 -39.58 11.47
N GLU A 63 -45.57 -40.87 11.80
CA GLU A 63 -44.26 -41.43 12.20
C GLU A 63 -43.23 -41.33 11.06
N ASP A 64 -43.62 -41.65 9.83
CA ASP A 64 -42.74 -41.57 8.67
C ASP A 64 -42.32 -40.12 8.39
N MET A 65 -43.23 -39.16 8.57
CA MET A 65 -42.92 -37.73 8.46
C MET A 65 -41.97 -37.27 9.57
N GLN A 66 -42.15 -37.71 10.81
CA GLN A 66 -41.23 -37.41 11.92
C GLN A 66 -39.83 -37.98 11.65
N LYS A 67 -39.73 -39.25 11.28
CA LYS A 67 -38.46 -39.89 10.89
C LYS A 67 -37.81 -39.16 9.70
N GLY A 68 -38.61 -38.69 8.75
CA GLY A 68 -38.14 -37.89 7.62
C GLY A 68 -37.52 -36.55 8.07
N GLN A 69 -38.17 -35.85 9.01
CA GLN A 69 -37.67 -34.61 9.58
C GLN A 69 -36.38 -34.82 10.37
N GLU A 70 -36.29 -35.84 11.21
CA GLU A 70 -35.08 -36.17 11.98
C GLU A 70 -33.89 -36.47 11.05
N ARG A 71 -34.12 -37.25 9.98
CA ARG A 71 -33.09 -37.52 8.96
C ARG A 71 -32.62 -36.25 8.27
N MET A 72 -33.54 -35.34 7.96
CA MET A 72 -33.21 -34.05 7.33
C MET A 72 -32.37 -33.18 8.26
N GLN A 73 -32.76 -33.06 9.53
CA GLN A 73 -32.00 -32.30 10.53
C GLN A 73 -30.59 -32.88 10.71
N LYS A 74 -30.48 -34.21 10.83
CA LYS A 74 -29.18 -34.87 10.92
C LYS A 74 -28.31 -34.62 9.69
N CYS A 75 -28.89 -34.71 8.48
CA CYS A 75 -28.17 -34.43 7.24
C CYS A 75 -27.68 -32.97 7.18
N GLN A 76 -28.50 -32.01 7.62
CA GLN A 76 -28.11 -30.60 7.70
C GLN A 76 -26.97 -30.38 8.69
N GLU A 77 -27.01 -31.03 9.85
CA GLU A 77 -25.97 -30.97 10.86
C GLU A 77 -24.65 -31.58 10.37
N ASP A 78 -24.70 -32.75 9.71
CA ASP A 78 -23.53 -33.39 9.11
C ASP A 78 -22.89 -32.51 8.03
N LEU A 79 -23.72 -31.86 7.18
CA LEU A 79 -23.26 -30.92 6.17
C LEU A 79 -22.60 -29.67 6.79
N LYS A 80 -23.21 -29.10 7.84
CA LYS A 80 -22.66 -27.94 8.55
C LYS A 80 -21.31 -28.27 9.16
N ASN A 81 -21.20 -29.37 9.89
CA ASN A 81 -19.94 -29.82 10.50
C ASN A 81 -18.85 -30.11 9.45
N ALA A 82 -19.24 -30.68 8.30
CA ALA A 82 -18.30 -30.91 7.20
C ALA A 82 -17.81 -29.59 6.56
N LEU A 83 -18.67 -28.58 6.48
CA LEU A 83 -18.31 -27.25 5.98
C LEU A 83 -17.38 -26.53 6.96
N GLU A 84 -17.70 -26.52 8.25
CA GLU A 84 -16.85 -25.92 9.30
C GLU A 84 -15.44 -26.53 9.27
N LYS A 85 -15.30 -27.86 9.25
CA LYS A 85 -13.98 -28.52 9.11
C LYS A 85 -13.22 -28.13 7.84
N LYS A 86 -13.93 -27.89 6.73
CA LYS A 86 -13.30 -27.45 5.48
C LYS A 86 -12.85 -26.00 5.57
N ILE A 87 -13.61 -25.14 6.25
CA ILE A 87 -13.24 -23.75 6.52
C ILE A 87 -11.98 -23.72 7.38
N ASP A 88 -11.96 -24.43 8.51
CA ASP A 88 -10.80 -24.48 9.42
C ASP A 88 -9.52 -24.92 8.68
N ASN A 89 -9.61 -25.97 7.85
CA ASN A 89 -8.47 -26.46 7.05
C ASN A 89 -8.01 -25.45 5.99
N VAL A 90 -8.93 -24.67 5.42
CA VAL A 90 -8.57 -23.61 4.47
C VAL A 90 -7.91 -22.44 5.20
N GLU A 91 -8.43 -22.03 6.35
CA GLU A 91 -7.83 -20.98 7.18
C GLU A 91 -6.42 -21.36 7.62
N GLU A 92 -6.21 -22.59 8.08
CA GLU A 92 -4.88 -23.08 8.50
C GLU A 92 -3.88 -23.08 7.33
N LYS A 93 -4.32 -23.46 6.12
CA LYS A 93 -3.49 -23.38 4.91
C LYS A 93 -3.16 -21.96 4.50
N ILE A 94 -4.14 -21.05 4.56
CA ILE A 94 -3.92 -19.63 4.25
C ILE A 94 -2.88 -19.07 5.21
N ASN A 95 -3.04 -19.27 6.52
CA ASN A 95 -2.11 -18.79 7.53
C ASN A 95 -0.69 -19.34 7.31
N SER A 96 -0.55 -20.62 6.99
CA SER A 96 0.76 -21.22 6.70
C SER A 96 1.42 -20.63 5.44
N GLU A 97 0.65 -20.37 4.38
CA GLU A 97 1.19 -19.76 3.16
C GLU A 97 1.51 -18.27 3.36
N GLU A 98 0.71 -17.54 4.14
CA GLU A 98 1.01 -16.15 4.53
C GLU A 98 2.34 -16.06 5.29
N GLU A 99 2.58 -16.95 6.25
CA GLU A 99 3.84 -17.00 7.00
C GLU A 99 5.05 -17.29 6.07
N LYS A 100 4.90 -18.26 5.14
CA LYS A 100 5.96 -18.55 4.16
C LYS A 100 6.24 -17.37 3.24
N ILE A 101 5.20 -16.63 2.84
CA ILE A 101 5.36 -15.42 2.01
C ILE A 101 6.07 -14.33 2.81
N ALA A 102 5.69 -14.10 4.06
CA ALA A 102 6.33 -13.12 4.94
C ALA A 102 7.84 -13.40 5.09
N LEU A 103 8.21 -14.64 5.44
CA LEU A 103 9.62 -15.04 5.58
C LEU A 103 10.42 -14.84 4.29
N LYS A 104 9.85 -15.20 3.12
CA LYS A 104 10.52 -15.00 1.82
C LYS A 104 10.69 -13.53 1.46
N VAL A 105 9.75 -12.68 1.85
CA VAL A 105 9.84 -11.23 1.63
C VAL A 105 10.93 -10.64 2.53
N GLU A 106 10.96 -11.00 3.81
CA GLU A 106 12.01 -10.58 4.74
C GLU A 106 13.41 -11.00 4.28
N GLU A 107 13.58 -12.26 3.85
CA GLU A 107 14.84 -12.77 3.31
C GLU A 107 15.28 -11.97 2.07
N LYS A 108 14.37 -11.70 1.13
CA LYS A 108 14.68 -10.90 -0.06
C LYS A 108 15.03 -9.47 0.27
N ILE A 109 14.37 -8.86 1.25
CA ILE A 109 14.69 -7.51 1.72
C ILE A 109 16.11 -7.49 2.28
N ALA A 110 16.47 -8.44 3.16
CA ALA A 110 17.81 -8.52 3.74
C ALA A 110 18.90 -8.66 2.68
N VAL A 111 18.69 -9.50 1.66
CA VAL A 111 19.64 -9.66 0.54
C VAL A 111 19.77 -8.37 -0.28
N VAL A 112 18.68 -7.63 -0.48
CA VAL A 112 18.69 -6.34 -1.19
C VAL A 112 19.44 -5.28 -0.37
N GLU A 113 19.19 -5.21 0.94
CA GLU A 113 19.87 -4.29 1.85
C GLU A 113 21.39 -4.52 1.84
N GLU A 114 21.83 -5.78 2.01
CA GLU A 114 23.25 -6.15 1.96
C GLU A 114 23.89 -5.80 0.61
N THR A 115 23.16 -6.02 -0.49
CA THR A 115 23.64 -5.70 -1.84
C THR A 115 23.79 -4.19 -2.04
N ILE A 116 22.85 -3.40 -1.52
CA ILE A 116 22.91 -1.93 -1.58
C ILE A 116 24.08 -1.43 -0.75
N GLU A 117 24.25 -1.93 0.47
CA GLU A 117 25.33 -1.54 1.38
C GLU A 117 26.71 -1.78 0.73
N LYS A 118 26.94 -2.98 0.17
CA LYS A 118 28.18 -3.29 -0.58
C LYS A 118 28.41 -2.38 -1.79
N LYS A 119 27.34 -2.01 -2.51
CA LYS A 119 27.45 -1.10 -3.66
C LYS A 119 27.77 0.33 -3.22
N VAL A 120 27.19 0.78 -2.12
CA VAL A 120 27.48 2.11 -1.53
C VAL A 120 28.93 2.16 -1.09
N GLU A 121 29.41 1.17 -0.32
CA GLU A 121 30.80 1.08 0.13
C GLU A 121 31.79 1.14 -1.04
N LYS A 122 31.54 0.36 -2.11
CA LYS A 122 32.36 0.37 -3.31
C LYS A 122 32.35 1.71 -4.06
N VAL A 123 31.21 2.41 -4.07
CA VAL A 123 31.12 3.75 -4.67
C VAL A 123 31.90 4.76 -3.84
N GLU A 124 31.79 4.70 -2.51
CA GLU A 124 32.54 5.58 -1.61
C GLU A 124 34.05 5.37 -1.73
N GLU A 125 34.51 4.12 -1.78
CA GLU A 125 35.92 3.79 -1.99
C GLU A 125 36.45 4.40 -3.29
N ARG A 126 35.74 4.20 -4.41
CA ARG A 126 36.12 4.79 -5.70
C ARG A 126 36.15 6.31 -5.68
N ILE A 127 35.21 6.96 -4.98
CA ILE A 127 35.20 8.42 -4.84
C ILE A 127 36.40 8.88 -4.02
N ARG A 128 36.72 8.20 -2.92
CA ARG A 128 37.90 8.50 -2.09
C ARG A 128 39.19 8.41 -2.92
N GLU A 129 39.40 7.30 -3.60
CA GLU A 129 40.56 7.09 -4.48
C GLU A 129 40.68 8.18 -5.55
N GLN A 130 39.59 8.50 -6.25
CA GLN A 130 39.59 9.55 -7.29
C GLN A 130 39.85 10.95 -6.74
N VAL A 131 39.39 11.25 -5.53
CA VAL A 131 39.63 12.55 -4.89
C VAL A 131 41.10 12.65 -4.47
N ASP A 132 41.66 11.60 -3.88
CA ASP A 132 43.06 11.56 -3.46
C ASP A 132 44.01 11.71 -4.65
N GLU A 133 43.77 10.96 -5.74
CA GLU A 133 44.54 11.08 -7.00
C GLU A 133 44.50 12.52 -7.56
N ARG A 134 43.32 13.17 -7.54
CA ARG A 134 43.18 14.55 -8.02
C ARG A 134 43.86 15.57 -7.10
N ILE A 135 43.86 15.34 -5.80
CA ILE A 135 44.57 16.19 -4.84
C ILE A 135 46.08 16.11 -5.09
N GLU A 136 46.61 14.90 -5.26
CA GLU A 136 48.03 14.69 -5.58
C GLU A 136 48.41 15.35 -6.91
N GLU A 137 47.61 15.16 -7.97
CA GLU A 137 47.84 15.80 -9.27
C GLU A 137 47.85 17.34 -9.16
N VAL A 138 46.89 17.91 -8.41
CA VAL A 138 46.83 19.36 -8.19
C VAL A 138 48.04 19.84 -7.38
N ALA A 139 48.43 19.12 -6.34
CA ALA A 139 49.58 19.47 -5.50
C ALA A 139 50.90 19.45 -6.28
N GLU A 140 51.11 18.45 -7.14
CA GLU A 140 52.29 18.35 -8.00
C GLU A 140 52.34 19.51 -9.01
N ASN A 141 51.20 19.80 -9.67
CA ASN A 141 51.09 20.91 -10.59
C ASN A 141 51.41 22.26 -9.93
N PHE A 142 50.92 22.50 -8.70
CA PHE A 142 51.25 23.70 -7.94
C PHE A 142 52.74 23.76 -7.58
N SER A 143 53.33 22.65 -7.14
CA SER A 143 54.75 22.56 -6.80
C SER A 143 55.63 22.91 -8.00
N GLN A 144 55.34 22.35 -9.17
CA GLN A 144 56.07 22.66 -10.40
C GLN A 144 55.93 24.13 -10.81
N ARG A 145 54.73 24.72 -10.65
CA ARG A 145 54.47 26.13 -10.96
C ARG A 145 55.23 27.07 -10.02
N VAL A 146 55.35 26.72 -8.74
CA VAL A 146 56.14 27.47 -7.76
C VAL A 146 57.62 27.41 -8.12
N GLU A 147 58.16 26.23 -8.42
CA GLU A 147 59.56 26.07 -8.83
C GLU A 147 59.89 26.90 -10.10
N ASP A 148 58.98 26.91 -11.07
CA ASP A 148 59.11 27.73 -12.29
C ASP A 148 59.09 29.23 -11.99
N LEU A 149 58.25 29.67 -11.06
CA LEU A 149 58.18 31.08 -10.65
C LEU A 149 59.44 31.49 -9.88
N GLU A 150 59.96 30.63 -9.01
CA GLU A 150 61.23 30.85 -8.30
C GLU A 150 62.41 30.97 -9.27
N LYS A 151 62.50 30.07 -10.27
CA LYS A 151 63.52 30.15 -11.35
C LYS A 151 63.42 31.46 -12.14
N LYS A 152 62.21 31.90 -12.48
CA LYS A 152 61.99 33.18 -13.19
C LYS A 152 62.34 34.38 -12.32
N LEU A 153 62.01 34.36 -11.03
CA LEU A 153 62.35 35.41 -10.08
C LEU A 153 63.88 35.57 -9.97
N LEU A 154 64.60 34.46 -9.77
CA LEU A 154 66.07 34.44 -9.73
C LEU A 154 66.69 35.00 -11.03
N ALA A 155 66.10 34.71 -12.19
CA ALA A 155 66.57 35.25 -13.46
C ALA A 155 66.35 36.77 -13.56
N CYS A 156 65.21 37.28 -13.10
CA CYS A 156 64.92 38.71 -13.02
C CYS A 156 65.88 39.43 -12.06
N GLU A 157 66.17 38.86 -10.90
CA GLU A 157 67.12 39.41 -9.93
C GLU A 157 68.52 39.56 -10.53
N LYS A 158 69.05 38.51 -11.18
CA LYS A 158 70.37 38.56 -11.86
C LYS A 158 70.41 39.61 -12.97
N MET A 159 69.33 39.76 -13.74
CA MET A 159 69.26 40.78 -14.79
C MET A 159 69.29 42.19 -14.19
N ASN A 160 68.60 42.40 -13.06
CA ASN A 160 68.58 43.69 -12.36
C ASN A 160 69.96 44.05 -11.78
N GLU A 161 70.65 43.09 -11.15
CA GLU A 161 72.03 43.27 -10.66
C GLU A 161 72.99 43.67 -11.80
N ASN A 162 72.91 43.00 -12.95
CA ASN A 162 73.74 43.31 -14.12
C ASN A 162 73.43 44.70 -14.71
N LYS A 163 72.16 45.11 -14.70
CA LYS A 163 71.75 46.45 -15.15
C LYS A 163 72.30 47.53 -14.24
N PHE A 164 72.23 47.34 -12.91
CA PHE A 164 72.77 48.28 -11.93
C PHE A 164 74.29 48.43 -12.04
N ARG A 165 75.01 47.32 -12.19
CA ARG A 165 76.47 47.32 -12.43
C ARG A 165 76.82 48.07 -13.72
N SER A 166 76.07 47.85 -14.80
CA SER A 166 76.30 48.53 -16.09
C SER A 166 76.04 50.03 -16.03
N THR A 167 75.11 50.49 -15.20
CA THR A 167 74.86 51.94 -15.00
C THR A 167 75.89 52.62 -14.09
N SER A 168 76.68 51.87 -13.30
CA SER A 168 77.74 52.44 -12.46
C SER A 168 79.03 52.79 -13.20
N ALA A 169 79.21 52.29 -14.43
CA ALA A 169 80.39 52.52 -15.27
C ALA A 169 80.26 53.73 -16.22
N VAL A 170 79.11 54.42 -16.20
CA VAL A 170 78.92 55.67 -16.93
C VAL A 170 79.21 56.82 -15.96
N PRO A 171 80.16 57.74 -16.25
CA PRO A 171 80.27 58.95 -15.46
C PRO A 171 78.96 59.71 -15.66
N VAL A 172 78.11 59.70 -14.64
CA VAL A 172 76.96 60.61 -14.57
C VAL A 172 77.56 62.01 -14.46
N SER A 173 77.70 62.66 -15.61
CA SER A 173 77.79 64.12 -15.67
C SER A 173 76.48 64.64 -15.10
N ALA A 174 76.46 64.87 -13.78
CA ALA A 174 75.39 65.54 -13.09
C ALA A 174 75.38 67.01 -13.54
N SER A 175 74.81 67.25 -14.72
CA SER A 175 74.29 68.57 -15.05
C SER A 175 73.01 68.76 -14.23
N PRO A 176 72.88 69.81 -13.40
CA PRO A 176 71.64 70.02 -12.65
C PRO A 176 70.52 70.36 -13.63
N VAL A 177 69.68 69.37 -13.94
CA VAL A 177 68.44 69.58 -14.69
C VAL A 177 67.50 70.36 -13.77
N SER A 178 67.43 71.67 -13.96
CA SER A 178 66.45 72.52 -13.29
C SER A 178 65.11 72.38 -14.01
N VAL A 179 64.23 71.52 -13.51
CA VAL A 179 62.87 71.36 -14.04
C VAL A 179 62.10 72.66 -13.79
N LYS A 180 61.72 73.36 -14.87
CA LYS A 180 60.99 74.64 -14.77
C LYS A 180 59.54 74.37 -14.33
N LEU A 181 59.12 75.01 -13.25
CA LEU A 181 57.74 75.00 -12.81
C LEU A 181 56.96 76.15 -13.46
N SER A 182 55.78 75.86 -13.98
CA SER A 182 54.84 76.85 -14.52
C SER A 182 54.19 77.69 -13.40
N THR A 183 53.89 78.97 -13.67
CA THR A 183 53.11 79.83 -12.76
C THR A 183 51.69 79.31 -12.60
N TYR A 184 51.09 79.45 -11.41
CA TYR A 184 49.71 79.03 -11.16
C TYR A 184 48.74 79.93 -11.92
N ASP A 185 47.89 79.35 -12.77
CA ASP A 185 47.02 80.08 -13.71
C ASP A 185 45.56 80.17 -13.24
N GLY A 186 45.27 79.72 -12.02
CA GLY A 186 43.93 79.69 -11.45
C GLY A 186 42.96 78.66 -12.06
N LYS A 187 43.34 77.96 -13.13
CA LYS A 187 42.50 76.94 -13.81
C LYS A 187 42.70 75.55 -13.23
N THR A 188 43.92 75.21 -12.84
CA THR A 188 44.23 73.92 -12.21
C THR A 188 43.86 73.95 -10.73
N ASN A 189 43.35 72.83 -10.19
CA ASN A 189 43.06 72.73 -8.76
C ASN A 189 44.32 73.00 -7.91
N ARG A 190 44.22 73.87 -6.91
CA ARG A 190 45.33 74.34 -6.06
C ARG A 190 46.10 73.21 -5.38
N GLU A 191 45.44 72.14 -4.95
CA GLU A 191 46.08 71.01 -4.27
C GLU A 191 46.90 70.14 -5.24
N VAL A 192 46.43 70.02 -6.49
CA VAL A 192 47.19 69.36 -7.56
C VAL A 192 48.44 70.16 -7.89
N TYR A 193 48.33 71.50 -7.96
CA TYR A 193 49.48 72.37 -8.20
C TYR A 193 50.52 72.30 -7.08
N LYS A 194 50.11 72.27 -5.80
CA LYS A 194 51.04 72.11 -4.67
C LYS A 194 51.77 70.78 -4.70
N THR A 195 51.09 69.70 -5.08
CA THR A 195 51.71 68.37 -5.23
C THR A 195 52.77 68.38 -6.33
N GLN A 196 52.45 68.96 -7.49
CA GLN A 196 53.41 69.15 -8.59
C GLN A 196 54.60 70.03 -8.16
N PHE A 197 54.32 71.12 -7.44
CA PHE A 197 55.35 71.97 -6.84
C PHE A 197 56.27 71.17 -5.90
N SER A 198 55.72 70.32 -5.02
CA SER A 198 56.52 69.53 -4.07
C SER A 198 57.45 68.57 -4.80
N ILE A 199 56.91 67.77 -5.73
CA ILE A 199 57.66 66.80 -6.53
C ILE A 199 58.81 67.50 -7.29
N ILE A 200 58.52 68.62 -7.94
CA ILE A 200 59.52 69.38 -8.70
C ILE A 200 60.55 70.04 -7.78
N SER A 201 60.13 70.55 -6.62
CA SER A 201 61.03 71.15 -5.64
C SER A 201 62.00 70.15 -5.02
N GLU A 202 61.56 68.90 -4.83
CA GLU A 202 62.38 67.80 -4.34
C GLU A 202 63.32 67.30 -5.43
N ALA A 203 62.83 67.13 -6.66
CA ALA A 203 63.64 66.74 -7.81
C ALA A 203 64.74 67.77 -8.11
N ASN A 204 64.46 69.07 -7.93
CA ASN A 204 65.43 70.15 -8.12
C ASN A 204 66.30 70.42 -6.87
N GLY A 205 66.08 69.72 -5.76
CA GLY A 205 66.84 69.92 -4.52
C GLY A 205 66.71 71.31 -3.89
N TRP A 206 65.58 72.00 -4.06
CA TRP A 206 65.40 73.36 -3.54
C TRP A 206 65.41 73.38 -2.00
N THR A 207 66.17 74.32 -1.42
CA THR A 207 66.16 74.55 0.02
C THR A 207 64.84 75.19 0.45
N LYS A 208 64.46 75.04 1.72
CA LYS A 208 63.17 75.53 2.25
C LYS A 208 62.88 77.00 1.89
N GLY A 209 63.88 77.87 2.00
CA GLY A 209 63.74 79.28 1.63
C GLY A 209 63.48 79.49 0.13
N VAL A 210 64.13 78.73 -0.75
CA VAL A 210 63.89 78.78 -2.21
C VAL A 210 62.50 78.25 -2.54
N LYS A 211 62.05 77.18 -1.87
CA LYS A 211 60.68 76.65 -2.02
C LYS A 211 59.64 77.72 -1.67
N GLU A 212 59.82 78.42 -0.56
CA GLU A 212 58.89 79.45 -0.10
C GLU A 212 58.87 80.66 -1.04
N CYS A 213 60.03 81.18 -1.46
CA CYS A 213 60.12 82.29 -2.41
C CYS A 213 59.49 81.96 -3.77
N GLN A 214 59.77 80.77 -4.30
CA GLN A 214 59.26 80.36 -5.61
C GLN A 214 57.76 80.05 -5.56
N LEU A 215 57.26 79.44 -4.50
CA LEU A 215 55.83 79.21 -4.33
C LEU A 215 55.07 80.53 -4.21
N ALA A 216 55.60 81.50 -3.45
CA ALA A 216 55.01 82.83 -3.34
C ALA A 216 55.08 83.63 -4.65
N ALA A 217 56.12 83.46 -5.46
CA ALA A 217 56.20 84.05 -6.80
C ALA A 217 55.18 83.42 -7.76
N SER A 218 55.10 82.09 -7.77
CA SER A 218 54.19 81.34 -8.64
C SER A 218 52.70 81.57 -8.36
N LEU A 219 52.34 81.97 -7.13
CA LEU A 219 50.95 82.24 -6.72
C LEU A 219 50.55 83.72 -6.82
N ARG A 220 51.47 84.61 -7.21
CA ARG A 220 51.20 86.05 -7.39
C ARG A 220 50.72 86.43 -8.81
N GLY A 221 50.76 85.48 -9.74
CA GLY A 221 50.31 85.63 -11.13
C GLY A 221 48.81 85.42 -11.28
#